data_AF-A0A8T3WC92-F1
#
_entry.id   AF-A0A8T3WC92-F1
#
_cell.length_a   1.000
_cell.length_b   1.000
_cell.length_c   1.000
_cell.angle_alpha   90.00
_cell.angle_beta   90.00
_cell.angle_gamma   90.00
#
_symmetry.space_group_name_H-M   'P 1'
#
loop_
_entity.id
_entity.type
_entity.pdbx_description
1 polymer ?
#
loop_
_entity_poly.entity_id
_entity_poly.type
_entity_poly.pdbx_seq_one_letter_code
_entity_poly.pdbx_strand_id
1 'polypeptide(L)'
;MAFLDTIKNWFKKKNNSFVKTVNIPPSEENKTETVEASEQKEHVQEEKIEVPSYNKEELIGILDSYKIDNKDFALEKIQSEAETIHTYVKGLVKDLNSYQDFKNEKEKIEHVIKSIGSKIKLITNHGLELKNLIANLENHYYEPLIDNIRKVNEKAKKEEIKNLISDLEHDKNLMKTLDTQITKVVGYNELFNPDKNPKFKEDIEKEATKRVVHGDLNDLLNRILEAVTDRVISAKSKIEKIDYIKIIKDMV
;
A
#
# COMPACT_ATOMS: atom_id res chain seq x y z
N MET A 1 -15.08 22.94 4.01
CA MET A 1 -16.14 21.90 4.03
C MET A 1 -16.20 21.04 2.76
N ALA A 2 -15.63 21.44 1.61
CA ALA A 2 -15.72 20.68 0.35
C ALA A 2 -15.01 19.30 0.32
N PHE A 3 -14.04 19.04 1.22
CA PHE A 3 -13.25 17.80 1.25
C PHE A 3 -14.06 16.57 1.71
N LEU A 4 -14.95 16.75 2.69
CA LEU A 4 -15.79 15.65 3.20
C LEU A 4 -16.88 15.25 2.20
N ASP A 5 -17.38 16.19 1.38
CA ASP A 5 -18.39 15.92 0.36
C ASP A 5 -17.81 15.15 -0.84
N THR A 6 -16.53 15.37 -1.18
CA THR A 6 -15.83 14.58 -2.21
C THR A 6 -15.67 13.12 -1.76
N ILE A 7 -15.34 12.89 -0.49
CA ILE A 7 -15.20 11.55 0.10
C ILE A 7 -16.56 10.83 0.12
N LYS A 8 -17.64 11.51 0.55
CA LYS A 8 -18.98 10.92 0.64
C LYS A 8 -19.53 10.50 -0.73
N ASN A 9 -19.28 11.29 -1.78
CA ASN A 9 -19.68 10.96 -3.15
C ASN A 9 -18.87 9.80 -3.75
N TRP A 10 -17.62 9.61 -3.32
CA TRP A 10 -16.79 8.49 -3.77
C TRP A 10 -17.28 7.15 -3.19
N PHE A 11 -17.66 7.11 -1.91
CA PHE A 11 -18.26 5.92 -1.28
C PHE A 11 -19.65 5.57 -1.85
N LYS A 12 -20.47 6.57 -2.19
CA LYS A 12 -21.79 6.36 -2.81
C LYS A 12 -21.69 5.74 -4.20
N LYS A 13 -20.60 5.99 -4.93
CA LYS A 13 -20.35 5.46 -6.28
C LYS A 13 -19.88 3.99 -6.27
N LYS A 14 -19.14 3.57 -5.22
CA LYS A 14 -18.72 2.16 -5.05
C LYS A 14 -19.86 1.23 -4.60
N ASN A 15 -20.78 1.69 -3.76
CA ASN A 15 -21.90 0.84 -3.30
C ASN A 15 -22.96 0.58 -4.38
N ASN A 16 -22.97 1.32 -5.49
CA ASN A 16 -23.95 1.17 -6.56
C ASN A 16 -23.51 0.22 -7.70
N SER A 17 -22.29 -0.36 -7.64
CA SER A 17 -21.83 -1.30 -8.68
C SER A 17 -22.08 -2.78 -8.37
N PHE A 18 -22.77 -3.08 -7.26
CA PHE A 18 -23.06 -4.46 -6.83
C PHE A 18 -24.55 -4.76 -6.74
N VAL A 19 -25.37 -4.27 -7.68
CA VAL A 19 -26.62 -4.94 -8.03
C VAL A 19 -26.92 -4.69 -9.51
N LYS A 20 -26.72 -5.71 -10.35
CA LYS A 20 -27.63 -6.01 -11.46
C LYS A 20 -27.51 -7.47 -11.86
N THR A 21 -28.54 -8.20 -11.45
CA THR A 21 -28.98 -9.51 -11.90
C THR A 21 -28.90 -9.65 -13.43
N VAL A 22 -28.32 -10.74 -13.89
CA VAL A 22 -28.44 -11.20 -15.28
C VAL A 22 -29.83 -11.83 -15.42
N ASN A 23 -30.72 -11.14 -16.11
CA ASN A 23 -31.99 -11.66 -16.61
C ASN A 23 -31.77 -11.93 -18.11
N ILE A 24 -31.84 -13.18 -18.55
CA ILE A 24 -31.85 -13.56 -19.97
C ILE A 24 -33.07 -14.46 -20.20
N PRO A 25 -33.90 -14.16 -21.22
CA PRO A 25 -35.22 -14.78 -21.47
C PRO A 25 -35.14 -16.19 -22.09
N PRO A 26 -36.26 -16.95 -22.11
CA PRO A 26 -36.34 -18.25 -22.75
C PRO A 26 -36.86 -18.14 -24.20
N SER A 27 -36.21 -18.83 -25.12
CA SER A 27 -36.70 -19.23 -26.46
C SER A 27 -35.66 -20.21 -27.02
N GLU A 28 -35.95 -21.40 -27.53
CA GLU A 28 -37.08 -21.86 -28.32
C GLU A 28 -37.33 -23.36 -28.14
N GLU A 29 -38.59 -23.78 -28.30
CA GLU A 29 -39.01 -25.17 -28.46
C GLU A 29 -38.90 -25.64 -29.93
N ASN A 30 -38.50 -26.90 -30.07
CA ASN A 30 -38.96 -27.92 -31.02
C ASN A 30 -38.76 -27.72 -32.54
N LYS A 31 -38.02 -28.66 -33.15
CA LYS A 31 -38.57 -29.60 -34.15
C LYS A 31 -37.64 -30.77 -34.53
N THR A 32 -38.29 -31.95 -34.57
CA THR A 32 -38.16 -33.11 -35.47
C THR A 32 -37.07 -34.17 -35.30
N GLU A 33 -37.60 -35.40 -35.28
CA GLU A 33 -37.02 -36.75 -35.20
C GLU A 33 -36.05 -37.09 -36.35
N THR A 34 -35.10 -38.00 -36.10
CA THR A 34 -35.05 -39.31 -36.78
C THR A 34 -34.08 -40.27 -36.08
N VAL A 35 -34.45 -41.54 -36.18
CA VAL A 35 -33.95 -42.75 -35.51
C VAL A 35 -32.59 -43.18 -36.09
N GLU A 36 -31.66 -43.68 -35.25
CA GLU A 36 -31.07 -45.01 -35.43
C GLU A 36 -30.17 -45.44 -34.27
N ALA A 37 -30.20 -46.74 -34.04
CA ALA A 37 -29.64 -47.44 -32.90
C ALA A 37 -28.14 -47.68 -33.03
N SER A 38 -27.43 -47.58 -31.91
CA SER A 38 -26.31 -48.48 -31.61
C SER A 38 -25.99 -48.42 -30.13
N GLU A 39 -26.15 -49.56 -29.47
CA GLU A 39 -25.69 -49.83 -28.12
C GLU A 39 -24.17 -49.63 -28.00
N GLN A 40 -23.74 -48.75 -27.09
CA GLN A 40 -22.46 -48.91 -26.42
C GLN A 40 -22.64 -48.54 -24.94
N LYS A 41 -22.44 -49.55 -24.08
CA LYS A 41 -22.26 -49.40 -22.64
C LYS A 41 -20.97 -48.62 -22.41
N GLU A 42 -21.04 -47.31 -22.26
CA GLU A 42 -19.97 -46.55 -21.63
C GLU A 42 -20.24 -46.43 -20.13
N HIS A 43 -19.33 -47.01 -19.37
CA HIS A 43 -19.17 -46.78 -17.95
C HIS A 43 -18.98 -45.27 -17.75
N VAL A 44 -20.05 -44.56 -17.36
CA VAL A 44 -19.91 -43.24 -16.75
C VAL A 44 -19.28 -43.51 -15.39
N GLN A 45 -17.95 -43.48 -15.34
CA GLN A 45 -17.26 -43.17 -14.10
C GLN A 45 -17.79 -41.79 -13.72
N GLU A 46 -18.62 -41.73 -12.69
CA GLU A 46 -18.79 -40.50 -11.93
C GLU A 46 -17.37 -40.04 -11.61
N GLU A 47 -16.91 -38.96 -12.26
CA GLU A 47 -15.81 -38.17 -11.75
C GLU A 47 -16.23 -37.78 -10.35
N LYS A 48 -15.77 -38.57 -9.37
CA LYS A 48 -15.67 -38.12 -7.99
C LYS A 48 -14.86 -36.84 -8.10
N ILE A 49 -15.56 -35.71 -7.99
CA ILE A 49 -14.95 -34.46 -7.58
C ILE A 49 -14.27 -34.82 -6.27
N GLU A 50 -12.96 -35.05 -6.32
CA GLU A 50 -12.14 -35.19 -5.14
C GLU A 50 -12.27 -33.86 -4.43
N VAL A 51 -13.20 -33.80 -3.47
CA VAL A 51 -13.15 -32.79 -2.42
C VAL A 51 -11.76 -32.98 -1.84
N PRO A 52 -10.85 -32.00 -1.96
CA PRO A 52 -9.49 -32.20 -1.51
C PRO A 52 -9.58 -32.53 -0.03
N SER A 53 -9.24 -33.78 0.32
CA SER A 53 -9.22 -34.27 1.68
C SER A 53 -7.98 -33.70 2.35
N TYR A 54 -7.93 -32.38 2.50
CA TYR A 54 -6.95 -31.71 3.34
C TYR A 54 -7.39 -31.87 4.78
N ASN A 55 -6.43 -32.09 5.68
CA ASN A 55 -6.74 -32.06 7.10
C ASN A 55 -7.02 -30.62 7.52
N LYS A 56 -8.29 -30.29 7.71
CA LYS A 56 -8.74 -28.97 8.19
C LYS A 56 -8.03 -28.56 9.49
N GLU A 57 -7.76 -29.51 10.39
CA GLU A 57 -7.04 -29.27 11.64
C GLU A 57 -5.59 -28.86 11.40
N GLU A 58 -4.96 -29.39 10.35
CA GLU A 58 -3.60 -29.02 9.96
C GLU A 58 -3.55 -27.59 9.41
N LEU A 59 -4.51 -27.19 8.58
CA LEU A 59 -4.60 -25.82 8.04
C LEU A 59 -4.88 -24.80 9.15
N ILE A 60 -5.78 -25.15 10.07
CA ILE A 60 -6.05 -24.35 11.26
C ILE A 60 -4.79 -24.24 12.12
N GLY A 61 -4.02 -25.33 12.30
CA GLY A 61 -2.77 -25.33 13.04
C GLY A 61 -1.70 -24.39 12.46
N ILE A 62 -1.58 -24.31 11.13
CA ILE A 62 -0.70 -23.33 10.46
C ILE A 62 -1.13 -21.91 10.82
N LEU A 63 -2.43 -21.62 10.74
CA LEU A 63 -2.99 -20.31 11.04
C LEU A 63 -2.90 -19.92 12.52
N ASP A 64 -3.09 -20.87 13.44
CA ASP A 64 -2.99 -20.68 14.89
C ASP A 64 -1.57 -20.47 15.39
N SER A 65 -0.58 -20.97 14.64
CA SER A 65 0.84 -20.71 14.92
C SER A 65 1.21 -19.24 14.73
N TYR A 66 0.42 -18.51 13.94
CA TYR A 66 0.61 -17.08 13.72
C TYR A 66 -0.15 -16.25 14.75
N LYS A 67 0.60 -15.45 15.52
CA LYS A 67 0.04 -14.51 16.48
C LYS A 67 0.44 -13.10 16.08
N ILE A 68 -0.56 -12.25 15.92
CA ILE A 68 -0.38 -10.82 15.67
C ILE A 68 -0.56 -10.10 17.00
N ASP A 69 0.49 -9.44 17.50
CA ASP A 69 0.32 -8.43 18.54
C ASP A 69 0.19 -7.05 17.89
N ASN A 70 -1.04 -6.56 17.81
CA ASN A 70 -1.36 -5.28 17.17
C ASN A 70 -0.65 -4.08 17.83
N LYS A 71 -0.23 -4.20 19.10
CA LYS A 71 0.45 -3.11 19.81
C LYS A 71 1.88 -2.90 19.31
N ASP A 72 2.47 -3.90 18.67
CA ASP A 72 3.87 -3.87 18.24
C ASP A 72 4.10 -3.12 16.92
N PHE A 73 3.05 -2.80 16.16
CA PHE A 73 3.20 -2.17 14.83
C PHE A 73 3.18 -0.63 14.85
N ALA A 74 2.93 -0.01 16.00
CA ALA A 74 2.96 1.45 16.18
C ALA A 74 2.31 2.25 15.04
N LEU A 75 1.13 1.80 14.56
CA LEU A 75 0.47 2.34 13.36
C LEU A 75 0.14 3.83 13.46
N GLU A 76 -0.19 4.31 14.67
CA GLU A 76 -0.43 5.73 14.93
C GLU A 76 0.84 6.55 14.78
N LYS A 77 2.00 5.99 15.16
CA LYS A 77 3.29 6.63 14.96
C LYS A 77 3.65 6.68 13.48
N ILE A 78 3.43 5.59 12.73
CA ILE A 78 3.62 5.58 11.26
C ILE A 78 2.82 6.73 10.61
N GLN A 79 1.56 6.90 11.00
CA GLN A 79 0.72 7.98 10.50
C GLN A 79 1.28 9.36 10.87
N SER A 80 1.59 9.58 12.16
CA SER A 80 2.11 10.86 12.66
C SER A 80 3.44 11.26 11.99
N GLU A 81 4.36 10.31 11.81
CA GLU A 81 5.65 10.56 11.16
C GLU A 81 5.45 10.93 9.68
N ALA A 82 4.59 10.21 8.97
CA ALA A 82 4.31 10.49 7.57
C ALA A 82 3.62 11.85 7.34
N GLU A 83 2.66 12.23 8.18
CA GLU A 83 2.02 13.55 8.15
C GLU A 83 3.03 14.68 8.41
N THR A 84 3.97 14.43 9.34
CA THR A 84 5.04 15.36 9.67
C THR A 84 6.01 15.54 8.49
N ILE A 85 6.46 14.43 7.89
CA ILE A 85 7.30 14.45 6.69
C ILE A 85 6.59 15.19 5.55
N HIS A 86 5.32 14.88 5.29
CA HIS A 86 4.53 15.53 4.25
C HIS A 86 4.48 17.06 4.44
N THR A 87 4.29 17.52 5.68
CA THR A 87 4.27 18.95 6.01
C THR A 87 5.62 19.61 5.72
N TYR A 88 6.73 19.00 6.13
CA TYR A 88 8.06 19.55 5.88
C TYR A 88 8.47 19.48 4.42
N VAL A 89 8.15 18.40 3.70
CA VAL A 89 8.43 18.26 2.27
C VAL A 89 7.67 19.32 1.48
N LYS A 90 6.39 19.56 1.78
CA LYS A 90 5.61 20.64 1.16
C LYS A 90 6.24 22.02 1.42
N GLY A 91 6.70 22.25 2.64
CA GLY A 91 7.43 23.47 2.99
C GLY A 91 8.76 23.60 2.25
N LEU A 92 9.50 22.49 2.09
CA LEU A 92 10.78 22.45 1.39
C LEU A 92 10.60 22.75 -0.10
N VAL A 93 9.59 22.16 -0.75
CA VAL A 93 9.24 22.48 -2.15
C VAL A 93 8.92 23.96 -2.31
N LYS A 94 8.18 24.56 -1.37
CA LYS A 94 7.89 26.00 -1.39
C LYS A 94 9.17 26.83 -1.28
N ASP A 95 10.04 26.51 -0.33
CA ASP A 95 11.29 27.24 -0.11
C ASP A 95 12.23 27.15 -1.32
N LEU A 96 12.35 25.97 -1.93
CA LEU A 96 13.15 25.77 -3.14
C LEU A 96 12.63 26.58 -4.33
N ASN A 97 11.31 26.73 -4.48
CA ASN A 97 10.72 27.62 -5.49
C ASN A 97 10.99 29.09 -5.17
N SER A 98 10.80 29.50 -3.90
CA SER A 98 11.03 30.88 -3.45
C SER A 98 12.49 31.31 -3.54
N TYR A 99 13.45 30.38 -3.61
CA TYR A 99 14.85 30.69 -3.86
C TYR A 99 15.05 31.47 -5.17
N GLN A 100 14.36 31.09 -6.25
CA GLN A 100 14.43 31.79 -7.53
C GLN A 100 13.76 33.16 -7.45
N ASP A 101 12.60 33.24 -6.78
CA ASP A 101 11.83 34.48 -6.65
C ASP A 101 12.59 35.58 -5.90
N PHE A 102 13.39 35.19 -4.91
CA PHE A 102 14.15 36.13 -4.08
C PHE A 102 15.61 36.29 -4.49
N LYS A 103 16.05 35.81 -5.66
CA LYS A 103 17.47 35.76 -6.06
C LYS A 103 18.24 37.10 -5.95
N ASN A 104 17.55 38.23 -5.98
CA ASN A 104 18.15 39.57 -5.86
C ASN A 104 18.02 40.18 -4.44
N GLU A 105 17.39 39.49 -3.51
CA GLU A 105 17.11 39.92 -2.14
C GLU A 105 17.92 39.11 -1.12
N LYS A 106 19.18 39.54 -0.88
CA LYS A 106 20.17 38.78 -0.09
C LYS A 106 19.66 38.28 1.28
N GLU A 107 18.96 39.12 2.03
CA GLU A 107 18.45 38.75 3.36
C GLU A 107 17.36 37.67 3.27
N LYS A 108 16.46 37.77 2.29
CA LYS A 108 15.42 36.77 2.06
C LYS A 108 16.00 35.44 1.60
N ILE A 109 17.01 35.46 0.72
CA ILE A 109 17.71 34.24 0.30
C ILE A 109 18.37 33.56 1.49
N GLU A 110 19.07 34.30 2.34
CA GLU A 110 19.75 33.70 3.50
C GLU A 110 18.73 33.04 4.44
N HIS A 111 17.56 33.65 4.62
CA HIS A 111 16.46 33.03 5.36
C HIS A 111 15.94 31.75 4.69
N VAL A 112 15.70 31.77 3.37
CA VAL A 112 15.27 30.60 2.59
C VAL A 112 16.28 29.46 2.69
N ILE A 113 17.57 29.74 2.53
CA ILE A 113 18.66 28.77 2.65
C ILE A 113 18.66 28.10 4.03
N LYS A 114 18.59 28.90 5.12
CA LYS A 114 18.52 28.36 6.49
C LYS A 114 17.26 27.51 6.72
N SER A 115 16.16 27.94 6.13
CA SER A 115 14.88 27.24 6.18
C SER A 115 14.94 25.88 5.47
N ILE A 116 15.56 25.81 4.29
CA ILE A 116 15.83 24.56 3.55
C ILE A 116 16.70 23.62 4.40
N GLY A 117 17.82 24.11 4.94
CA GLY A 117 18.72 23.32 5.78
C GLY A 117 18.06 22.78 7.06
N SER A 118 17.18 23.54 7.67
CA SER A 118 16.41 23.08 8.84
C SER A 118 15.38 22.02 8.46
N LYS A 119 14.64 22.22 7.35
CA LYS A 119 13.63 21.26 6.90
C LYS A 119 14.23 19.94 6.48
N ILE A 120 15.38 19.94 5.79
CA ILE A 120 15.99 18.67 5.38
C ILE A 120 16.45 17.84 6.57
N LYS A 121 16.96 18.48 7.65
CA LYS A 121 17.29 17.79 8.90
C LYS A 121 16.06 17.14 9.52
N LEU A 122 14.94 17.88 9.59
CA LEU A 122 13.69 17.36 10.14
C LEU A 122 13.13 16.21 9.29
N ILE A 123 13.07 16.38 7.96
CA ILE A 123 12.66 15.32 7.03
C ILE A 123 13.55 14.08 7.20
N THR A 124 14.86 14.27 7.41
CA THR A 124 15.78 13.15 7.61
C THR A 124 15.49 12.39 8.89
N ASN A 125 15.33 13.10 10.01
CA ASN A 125 15.08 12.47 11.31
C ASN A 125 13.76 11.69 11.30
N HIS A 126 12.67 12.34 10.85
CA HIS A 126 11.36 11.70 10.74
C HIS A 126 11.35 10.60 9.67
N GLY A 127 12.08 10.79 8.57
CA GLY A 127 12.22 9.81 7.51
C GLY A 127 12.90 8.52 7.99
N LEU A 128 14.00 8.63 8.74
CA LEU A 128 14.68 7.46 9.30
C LEU A 128 13.78 6.70 10.29
N GLU A 129 13.04 7.43 11.13
CA GLU A 129 12.08 6.81 12.04
C GLU A 129 10.96 6.08 11.28
N LEU A 130 10.35 6.74 10.28
CA LEU A 130 9.29 6.13 9.48
C LEU A 130 9.79 4.88 8.73
N LYS A 131 11.02 4.88 8.21
CA LYS A 131 11.62 3.70 7.59
C LYS A 131 11.71 2.53 8.57
N ASN A 132 12.17 2.78 9.80
CA ASN A 132 12.27 1.73 10.83
C ASN A 132 10.89 1.14 11.15
N LEU A 133 9.87 1.99 11.26
CA LEU A 133 8.49 1.56 11.52
C LEU A 133 7.89 0.76 10.34
N ILE A 134 8.17 1.18 9.10
CA ILE A 134 7.76 0.45 7.90
C ILE A 134 8.43 -0.92 7.83
N ALA A 135 9.75 -1.00 8.10
CA ALA A 135 10.47 -2.26 8.13
C ALA A 135 9.92 -3.22 9.19
N ASN A 136 9.54 -2.68 10.36
CA ASN A 136 8.88 -3.46 11.41
C ASN A 136 7.53 -4.03 10.92
N LEU A 137 6.70 -3.21 10.27
CA LEU A 137 5.43 -3.64 9.68
C LEU A 137 5.62 -4.69 8.57
N GLU A 138 6.66 -4.55 7.74
CA GLU A 138 6.96 -5.54 6.71
C GLU A 138 7.33 -6.90 7.32
N ASN A 139 8.32 -6.91 8.22
CA ASN A 139 8.94 -8.13 8.72
C ASN A 139 8.06 -8.87 9.75
N HIS A 140 7.24 -8.14 10.50
CA HIS A 140 6.47 -8.71 11.61
C HIS A 140 4.98 -8.84 11.32
N TYR A 141 4.45 -8.18 10.28
CA TYR A 141 3.05 -8.33 9.86
C TYR A 141 2.92 -8.91 8.47
N TYR A 142 3.39 -8.20 7.43
CA TYR A 142 3.11 -8.61 6.05
C TYR A 142 3.77 -9.93 5.67
N GLU A 143 5.07 -10.09 5.93
CA GLU A 143 5.80 -11.32 5.57
C GLU A 143 5.25 -12.57 6.24
N PRO A 144 5.14 -12.62 7.58
CA PRO A 144 4.68 -13.82 8.25
C PRO A 144 3.21 -14.14 7.93
N LEU A 145 2.35 -13.12 7.78
CA LEU A 145 0.95 -13.32 7.40
C LEU A 145 0.87 -13.92 6.00
N ILE A 146 1.50 -13.30 5.00
CA ILE A 146 1.46 -13.76 3.60
C ILE A 146 2.00 -15.19 3.49
N ASP A 147 3.10 -15.51 4.17
CA ASP A 147 3.71 -16.84 4.10
C ASP A 147 2.81 -17.93 4.72
N ASN A 148 2.15 -17.65 5.84
CA ASN A 148 1.21 -18.60 6.44
C ASN A 148 -0.04 -18.78 5.57
N ILE A 149 -0.59 -17.71 5.01
CA ILE A 149 -1.75 -17.78 4.11
C ILE A 149 -1.39 -18.56 2.83
N ARG A 150 -0.19 -18.36 2.27
CA ARG A 150 0.29 -19.12 1.11
C ARG A 150 0.35 -20.62 1.38
N LYS A 151 0.94 -21.05 2.50
CA LYS A 151 0.99 -22.47 2.92
C LYS A 151 -0.40 -23.09 3.02
N VAL A 152 -1.38 -22.33 3.52
CA VAL A 152 -2.77 -22.77 3.58
C VAL A 152 -3.35 -22.91 2.17
N ASN A 153 -3.11 -21.93 1.31
CA ASN A 153 -3.66 -21.91 -0.04
C ASN A 153 -3.03 -22.95 -0.98
N GLU A 154 -1.78 -23.36 -0.75
CA GLU A 154 -1.14 -24.47 -1.48
C GLU A 154 -1.95 -25.77 -1.39
N LYS A 155 -2.62 -25.96 -0.24
CA LYS A 155 -3.46 -27.13 0.05
C LYS A 155 -4.92 -26.90 -0.29
N ALA A 156 -5.48 -25.78 0.14
CA ALA A 156 -6.90 -25.46 -0.03
C ALA A 156 -7.26 -25.05 -1.47
N LYS A 157 -6.30 -24.48 -2.21
CA LYS A 157 -6.42 -24.04 -3.61
C LYS A 157 -7.66 -23.18 -3.89
N LYS A 158 -7.94 -22.21 -3.00
CA LYS A 158 -9.11 -21.32 -3.11
C LYS A 158 -8.72 -19.99 -3.75
N GLU A 159 -9.50 -19.55 -4.74
CA GLU A 159 -9.23 -18.29 -5.45
C GLU A 159 -9.43 -17.09 -4.51
N GLU A 160 -10.35 -17.18 -3.55
CA GLU A 160 -10.56 -16.13 -2.54
C GLU A 160 -9.32 -15.90 -1.67
N ILE A 161 -8.65 -16.98 -1.25
CA ILE A 161 -7.41 -16.90 -0.46
C ILE A 161 -6.27 -16.35 -1.32
N LYS A 162 -6.21 -16.72 -2.60
CA LYS A 162 -5.23 -16.19 -3.55
C LYS A 162 -5.41 -14.67 -3.79
N ASN A 163 -6.65 -14.21 -3.93
CA ASN A 163 -6.96 -12.79 -4.05
C ASN A 163 -6.52 -12.02 -2.79
N LEU A 164 -6.74 -12.60 -1.61
CA LEU A 164 -6.29 -12.02 -0.35
C LEU A 164 -4.75 -11.90 -0.27
N ILE A 165 -4.02 -12.94 -0.70
CA ILE A 165 -2.55 -12.88 -0.81
C ILE A 165 -2.13 -11.73 -1.72
N SER A 166 -2.74 -11.61 -2.90
CA SER A 166 -2.43 -10.54 -3.86
C SER A 166 -2.68 -9.14 -3.27
N ASP A 167 -3.75 -8.96 -2.52
CA ASP A 167 -4.06 -7.68 -1.85
C ASP A 167 -3.01 -7.32 -0.79
N LEU A 168 -2.58 -8.31 0.01
CA LEU A 168 -1.54 -8.12 1.04
C LEU A 168 -0.18 -7.82 0.41
N GLU A 169 0.18 -8.50 -0.68
CA GLU A 169 1.41 -8.22 -1.44
C GLU A 169 1.40 -6.84 -2.07
N HIS A 170 0.26 -6.41 -2.59
CA HIS A 170 0.10 -5.06 -3.12
C HIS A 170 0.35 -4.01 -2.03
N ASP A 171 -0.28 -4.15 -0.87
CA ASP A 171 -0.07 -3.24 0.26
C ASP A 171 1.40 -3.23 0.73
N LYS A 172 2.04 -4.42 0.84
CA LYS A 172 3.48 -4.53 1.14
C LYS A 172 4.35 -3.78 0.13
N ASN A 173 4.07 -3.93 -1.16
CA ASN A 173 4.85 -3.28 -2.22
C ASN A 173 4.71 -1.75 -2.23
N LEU A 174 3.55 -1.22 -1.80
CA LEU A 174 3.38 0.21 -1.60
C LEU A 174 4.29 0.72 -0.46
N MET A 175 4.39 -0.03 0.64
CA MET A 175 5.29 0.32 1.75
C MET A 175 6.77 0.32 1.32
N LYS A 176 7.19 -0.66 0.51
CA LYS A 176 8.55 -0.67 -0.10
C LYS A 176 8.82 0.52 -1.00
N THR A 177 7.82 0.89 -1.79
CA THR A 177 7.91 2.06 -2.67
C THR A 177 8.06 3.32 -1.83
N LEU A 178 7.30 3.46 -0.75
CA LEU A 178 7.44 4.57 0.19
C LEU A 178 8.83 4.60 0.85
N ASP A 179 9.32 3.46 1.35
CA ASP A 179 10.68 3.34 1.93
C ASP A 179 11.78 3.81 0.95
N THR A 180 11.65 3.40 -0.32
CA THR A 180 12.57 3.81 -1.38
C THR A 180 12.56 5.33 -1.58
N GLN A 181 11.38 5.96 -1.61
CA GLN A 181 11.28 7.41 -1.79
C GLN A 181 11.79 8.17 -0.56
N ILE A 182 11.49 7.69 0.65
CA ILE A 182 12.03 8.28 1.88
C ILE A 182 13.57 8.19 1.85
N THR A 183 14.14 7.06 1.43
CA THR A 183 15.59 6.88 1.32
C THR A 183 16.24 7.92 0.41
N LYS A 184 15.65 8.17 -0.76
CA LYS A 184 16.16 9.21 -1.67
C LYS A 184 16.15 10.58 -1.01
N VAL A 185 15.03 10.96 -0.39
CA VAL A 185 14.88 12.29 0.21
C VAL A 185 15.75 12.47 1.45
N VAL A 186 15.91 11.42 2.26
CA VAL A 186 16.91 11.37 3.35
C VAL A 186 18.33 11.59 2.81
N GLY A 187 18.65 11.06 1.62
CA GLY A 187 19.92 11.28 0.95
C GLY A 187 20.23 12.76 0.69
N TYR A 188 19.21 13.61 0.48
CA TYR A 188 19.40 15.05 0.29
C TYR A 188 19.89 15.79 1.54
N ASN A 189 19.91 15.13 2.70
CA ASN A 189 20.64 15.62 3.86
C ASN A 189 22.12 15.81 3.57
N GLU A 190 22.74 14.97 2.73
CA GLU A 190 24.15 15.14 2.35
C GLU A 190 24.37 16.34 1.43
N LEU A 191 23.33 16.84 0.77
CA LEU A 191 23.43 17.99 -0.14
C LEU A 191 23.05 19.30 0.55
N PHE A 192 21.94 19.32 1.27
CA PHE A 192 21.33 20.57 1.75
C PHE A 192 21.55 20.84 3.24
N ASN A 193 22.24 19.96 3.96
CA ASN A 193 22.56 20.17 5.37
C ASN A 193 23.85 20.99 5.54
N PRO A 194 23.78 22.18 6.19
CA PRO A 194 24.97 23.00 6.43
C PRO A 194 26.02 22.34 7.32
N ASP A 195 25.62 21.39 8.17
CA ASP A 195 26.53 20.69 9.08
C ASP A 195 27.31 19.57 8.37
N LYS A 196 26.82 19.11 7.21
CA LYS A 196 27.42 18.00 6.44
C LYS A 196 28.09 18.45 5.14
N ASN A 197 27.55 19.48 4.50
CA ASN A 197 28.05 19.96 3.21
C ASN A 197 28.46 21.44 3.30
N PRO A 198 29.77 21.76 3.23
CA PRO A 198 30.23 23.15 3.21
C PRO A 198 29.77 23.91 1.96
N LYS A 199 29.40 23.19 0.88
CA LYS A 199 28.91 23.74 -0.39
C LYS A 199 27.39 23.74 -0.52
N PHE A 200 26.65 23.49 0.57
CA PHE A 200 25.19 23.33 0.51
C PHE A 200 24.46 24.50 -0.17
N LYS A 201 24.94 25.75 0.00
CA LYS A 201 24.36 26.92 -0.67
C LYS A 201 24.46 26.83 -2.20
N GLU A 202 25.62 26.40 -2.71
CA GLU A 202 25.83 26.20 -4.15
C GLU A 202 24.95 25.08 -4.69
N ASP A 203 24.76 24.01 -3.91
CA ASP A 203 23.93 22.88 -4.33
C ASP A 203 22.44 23.22 -4.31
N ILE A 204 21.98 24.05 -3.36
CA ILE A 204 20.63 24.64 -3.39
C ILE A 204 20.45 25.51 -4.64
N GLU A 205 21.42 26.35 -5.01
CA GLU A 205 21.34 27.17 -6.21
C GLU A 205 21.27 26.33 -7.49
N LYS A 206 22.10 25.29 -7.59
CA LYS A 206 22.06 24.33 -8.71
C LYS A 206 20.71 23.65 -8.80
N GLU A 207 20.17 23.19 -7.69
CA GLU A 207 18.87 22.52 -7.66
C GLU A 207 17.73 23.45 -8.05
N ALA A 208 17.75 24.70 -7.59
CA ALA A 208 16.74 25.69 -7.95
C ALA A 208 16.65 25.91 -9.47
N THR A 209 17.71 25.54 -10.22
CA THR A 209 17.76 25.57 -11.68
C THR A 209 17.42 24.21 -12.32
N LYS A 210 17.97 23.10 -11.80
CA LYS A 210 17.85 21.75 -12.38
C LYS A 210 16.55 21.03 -12.04
N ARG A 211 15.92 21.36 -10.91
CA ARG A 211 14.64 20.80 -10.43
C ARG A 211 14.60 19.27 -10.30
N VAL A 212 15.75 18.62 -10.06
CA VAL A 212 15.81 17.16 -9.92
C VAL A 212 15.23 16.74 -8.57
N VAL A 213 15.66 17.40 -7.50
CA VAL A 213 15.15 17.18 -6.15
C VAL A 213 13.66 17.53 -6.06
N HIS A 214 13.19 18.55 -6.78
CA HIS A 214 11.76 18.88 -6.84
C HIS A 214 10.90 17.71 -7.34
N GLY A 215 11.38 16.95 -8.33
CA GLY A 215 10.68 15.76 -8.82
C GLY A 215 10.51 14.73 -7.73
N ASP A 216 11.61 14.34 -7.09
CA ASP A 216 11.61 13.34 -6.02
C ASP A 216 10.79 13.79 -4.79
N LEU A 217 10.82 15.08 -4.44
CA LEU A 217 10.00 15.61 -3.33
C LEU A 217 8.50 15.53 -3.65
N ASN A 218 8.09 15.86 -4.87
CA ASN A 218 6.69 15.75 -5.28
C ASN A 218 6.23 14.29 -5.37
N ASP A 219 7.11 13.40 -5.85
CA ASP A 219 6.85 11.97 -5.84
C ASP A 219 6.66 11.45 -4.41
N LEU A 220 7.51 11.87 -3.46
CA LEU A 220 7.35 11.52 -2.05
C LEU A 220 6.01 12.03 -1.48
N LEU A 221 5.59 13.26 -1.79
CA LEU A 221 4.29 13.78 -1.34
C LEU A 221 3.14 12.90 -1.82
N ASN A 222 3.14 12.51 -3.09
CA ASN A 222 2.12 11.65 -3.67
C ASN A 222 2.12 10.26 -3.01
N ARG A 223 3.30 9.67 -2.80
CA ARG A 223 3.43 8.33 -2.20
C ARG A 223 3.09 8.29 -0.73
N ILE A 224 3.41 9.32 0.06
CA ILE A 224 2.97 9.41 1.46
C ILE A 224 1.44 9.44 1.52
N LEU A 225 0.80 10.20 0.63
CA LEU A 225 -0.65 10.33 0.63
C LEU A 225 -1.33 8.98 0.29
N GLU A 226 -0.82 8.29 -0.74
CA GLU A 226 -1.29 6.96 -1.16
C GLU A 226 -1.04 5.87 -0.09
N ALA A 227 0.18 5.81 0.45
CA ALA A 227 0.58 4.77 1.39
C ALA A 227 0.00 4.98 2.80
N VAL A 228 -0.05 6.22 3.30
CA VAL A 228 -0.45 6.47 4.70
C VAL A 228 -1.94 6.79 4.84
N THR A 229 -2.50 7.62 3.97
CA THR A 229 -3.90 8.06 4.12
C THR A 229 -4.88 6.96 3.75
N ASP A 230 -4.63 6.24 2.65
CA ASP A 230 -5.55 5.20 2.19
C ASP A 230 -5.17 3.82 2.75
N ARG A 231 -3.87 3.53 2.89
CA ARG A 231 -3.39 2.16 3.11
C ARG A 231 -2.89 1.87 4.51
N VAL A 232 -2.24 2.78 5.24
CA VAL A 232 -2.00 2.58 6.69
C VAL A 232 -3.32 2.61 7.45
N ILE A 233 -4.28 3.45 7.05
CA ILE A 233 -5.65 3.38 7.61
C ILE A 233 -6.33 2.05 7.23
N SER A 234 -6.12 1.56 6.00
CA SER A 234 -6.59 0.23 5.61
C SER A 234 -5.89 -0.89 6.40
N ALA A 235 -4.57 -0.84 6.56
CA ALA A 235 -3.77 -1.78 7.32
C ALA A 235 -4.16 -1.75 8.79
N LYS A 236 -4.34 -0.57 9.39
CA LYS A 236 -4.91 -0.39 10.73
C LYS A 236 -6.30 -1.00 10.82
N SER A 237 -7.19 -0.72 9.88
CA SER A 237 -8.51 -1.35 9.85
C SER A 237 -8.43 -2.86 9.64
N LYS A 238 -7.46 -3.36 8.88
CA LYS A 238 -7.27 -4.78 8.62
C LYS A 238 -6.76 -5.46 9.89
N ILE A 239 -5.62 -5.00 10.40
CA ILE A 239 -4.98 -5.43 11.64
C ILE A 239 -5.94 -5.36 12.85
N GLU A 240 -6.66 -4.25 13.03
CA GLU A 240 -7.51 -4.03 14.21
C GLU A 240 -8.95 -4.54 14.07
N LYS A 241 -9.49 -4.64 12.84
CA LYS A 241 -10.92 -4.95 12.62
C LYS A 241 -11.19 -6.15 11.72
N ILE A 242 -10.26 -6.54 10.86
CA ILE A 242 -10.42 -7.67 9.93
C ILE A 242 -9.44 -8.78 10.32
N ASP A 243 -9.96 -9.74 11.06
CA ASP A 243 -9.20 -10.94 11.41
C ASP A 243 -9.06 -11.84 10.17
N TYR A 244 -8.03 -11.59 9.35
CA TYR A 244 -7.74 -12.38 8.15
C TYR A 244 -7.51 -13.84 8.47
N ILE A 245 -6.93 -14.13 9.63
CA ILE A 245 -6.76 -15.51 10.11
C ILE A 245 -8.14 -16.16 10.27
N LYS A 246 -9.08 -15.49 10.95
CA LYS A 246 -10.45 -15.99 11.10
C LYS A 246 -11.17 -16.15 9.77
N ILE A 247 -11.07 -15.17 8.86
CA ILE A 247 -11.69 -15.26 7.53
C ILE A 247 -11.21 -16.50 6.79
N ILE A 248 -9.91 -16.78 6.82
CA ILE A 248 -9.37 -17.96 6.14
C ILE A 248 -9.77 -19.25 6.84
N LYS A 249 -9.82 -19.28 8.17
CA LYS A 249 -10.34 -20.43 8.94
C LYS A 249 -11.79 -20.75 8.60
N ASP A 250 -12.62 -19.75 8.32
CA ASP A 250 -14.01 -19.95 7.87
C ASP A 250 -14.07 -20.46 6.42
N MET A 251 -13.02 -20.18 5.63
CA MET A 251 -12.89 -20.63 4.24
C MET A 251 -12.33 -22.04 4.11
N VAL A 252 -11.60 -22.61 5.07
CA VAL A 252 -11.05 -23.98 4.99
C VAL A 252 -11.76 -24.94 5.93
#